data_AF-A0AAF0YRT2-F1
#
_entry.id   AF-A0AAF0YRT2-F1
#
_cell.length_a   1.000
_cell.length_b   1.000
_cell.length_c   1.000
_cell.angle_alpha   90.00
_cell.angle_beta   90.00
_cell.angle_gamma   90.00
#
_symmetry.space_group_name_H-M   'P 1'
#
loop_
_entity.id
_entity.type
_entity.pdbx_description
1 polymer ?
#
loop_
_entity_poly.entity_id
_entity_poly.type
_entity_poly.pdbx_seq_one_letter_code
_entity_poly.pdbx_strand_id
1 'polypeptide(L)' 'MSNGYKELIKGNPGETEIRSFLVNGDQVSVTLRIPDTLRDAAKEEAALRGMSFSAFVRTCMIEELAKKGQ' A
#
# COMPACT_ATOMS: atom_id res chain seq x y z
N MET A 1 6.40 9.68 -19.90
CA MET A 1 5.82 10.53 -18.83
C MET A 1 4.87 9.64 -18.08
N SER A 2 5.21 9.22 -16.86
CA SER A 2 4.32 8.36 -16.09
C SER A 2 3.11 9.19 -15.69
N ASN A 3 1.95 8.82 -16.24
CA ASN A 3 0.70 9.37 -15.77
C ASN A 3 0.58 9.00 -14.28
N GLY A 4 0.62 9.99 -13.40
CA GLY A 4 0.63 9.75 -11.96
C GLY A 4 -0.64 9.03 -11.50
N TYR A 5 -0.66 8.51 -10.27
CA TYR A 5 -1.83 7.80 -9.72
C TYR A 5 -3.17 8.54 -9.93
N LYS A 6 -3.16 9.88 -9.83
CA LYS A 6 -4.35 10.72 -10.09
C LYS A 6 -4.89 10.61 -11.51
N GLU A 7 -4.03 10.47 -12.50
CA GLU A 7 -4.43 10.34 -13.91
C GLU A 7 -4.93 8.95 -14.21
N LEU A 8 -4.33 7.93 -13.59
CA LEU A 8 -4.84 6.56 -13.64
C LEU A 8 -6.30 6.49 -13.15
N ILE A 9 -6.60 7.05 -11.97
CA ILE A 9 -7.96 6.99 -11.39
C ILE A 9 -9.01 7.72 -12.25
N LYS A 10 -8.64 8.77 -13.01
CA LYS A 10 -9.57 9.45 -13.92
C LYS A 10 -10.10 8.53 -15.04
N GLY A 11 -9.36 7.48 -15.38
CA GLY A 11 -9.75 6.50 -16.39
C GLY A 11 -10.77 5.46 -15.91
N ASN A 12 -11.23 5.53 -14.65
CA ASN A 12 -12.04 4.50 -13.99
C ASN A 12 -11.45 3.08 -14.14
N PRO A 13 -10.18 2.89 -13.72
CA PRO A 13 -9.44 1.65 -13.92
C PRO A 13 -10.03 0.53 -13.07
N GLY A 14 -9.87 -0.71 -13.53
CA GLY A 14 -10.21 -1.87 -12.71
C GLY A 14 -9.25 -2.05 -11.53
N GLU A 15 -9.67 -2.80 -10.51
CA GLU A 15 -8.87 -3.07 -9.32
C GLU A 15 -7.49 -3.68 -9.66
N THR A 16 -7.45 -4.62 -10.61
CA THR A 16 -6.20 -5.25 -11.09
C THR A 16 -5.23 -4.24 -11.69
N GLU A 17 -5.74 -3.24 -12.42
CA GLU A 17 -4.92 -2.20 -13.04
C GLU A 17 -4.34 -1.27 -11.98
N ILE A 18 -5.14 -0.89 -10.98
CA ILE A 18 -4.67 -0.11 -9.83
C ILE A 18 -3.57 -0.86 -9.07
N ARG A 19 -3.79 -2.14 -8.74
CA ARG A 19 -2.80 -2.95 -8.02
C ARG A 19 -1.49 -3.07 -8.80
N SER A 20 -1.57 -3.28 -10.12
CA SER A 20 -0.41 -3.32 -11.00
C SER A 20 0.38 -2.01 -10.96
N PHE A 21 -0.29 -0.87 -11.04
CA PHE A 21 0.36 0.44 -10.94
C PHE A 21 1.10 0.63 -9.61
N LEU A 22 0.52 0.19 -8.49
CA LEU A 22 1.07 0.40 -7.15
C LEU A 22 2.32 -0.44 -6.84
N VAL A 23 2.61 -1.47 -7.63
CA VAL A 23 3.76 -2.38 -7.42
C VAL A 23 4.84 -2.26 -8.51
N ASN A 24 4.56 -1.60 -9.63
CA ASN A 24 5.44 -1.53 -10.81
C ASN A 24 6.58 -0.50 -10.70
N GLY A 25 6.93 -0.04 -9.50
CA GLY A 25 7.98 0.96 -9.28
C GLY A 25 9.13 0.46 -8.40
N ASP A 26 10.24 1.21 -8.40
CA ASP A 26 11.38 0.94 -7.52
C ASP A 26 11.02 1.14 -6.05
N GLN A 27 11.66 0.38 -5.16
CA GLN A 27 11.47 0.51 -3.72
C GLN A 27 12.21 1.74 -3.18
N VAL A 28 11.49 2.61 -2.48
CA VAL A 28 12.04 3.80 -1.82
C VAL A 28 11.83 3.69 -0.30
N SER A 29 12.87 4.00 0.47
CA SER A 29 12.78 4.03 1.94
C SER A 29 12.01 5.26 2.41
N VAL A 30 11.08 5.07 3.34
CA VAL A 30 10.30 6.14 3.98
C VAL A 30 10.41 6.03 5.50
N THR A 31 10.50 7.17 6.18
CA THR A 31 10.45 7.23 7.66
C THR A 31 9.09 7.74 8.10
N LEU A 32 8.38 6.97 8.92
CA LEU A 32 7.07 7.34 9.49
C LEU A 32 7.17 7.42 11.01
N ARG A 33 6.53 8.42 11.60
CA ARG A 33 6.32 8.50 13.05
C ARG A 33 4.92 8.00 13.36
N ILE A 34 4.81 6.99 14.19
CA ILE A 34 3.54 6.41 14.65
C ILE A 34 3.61 6.20 16.17
N PRO A 35 2.46 6.22 16.88
CA PRO A 35 2.42 5.79 18.27
C PRO A 35 3.01 4.38 18.43
N ASP A 36 3.66 4.14 19.56
CA ASP A 36 4.22 2.83 19.91
C ASP A 36 3.16 1.74 19.97
N THR A 37 1.98 2.05 20.52
CA THR A 37 0.82 1.14 20.57
C THR A 37 0.39 0.67 19.18
N LEU A 38 0.35 1.56 18.19
CA LEU A 38 0.02 1.20 16.81
C LEU A 38 1.14 0.35 16.18
N ARG A 39 2.40 0.72 16.39
CA ARG A 39 3.55 -0.03 15.89
C ARG A 39 3.53 -1.47 16.40
N ASP A 40 3.29 -1.66 17.70
CA ASP A 40 3.40 -2.97 18.33
C ASP A 40 2.22 -3.88 17.95
N ALA A 41 0.98 -3.36 17.95
CA ALA A 41 -0.17 -4.09 17.45
C ALA A 41 0.00 -4.54 16.00
N ALA A 42 0.51 -3.66 15.12
CA ALA A 42 0.73 -4.02 13.72
C ALA A 42 1.92 -4.95 13.52
N LYS A 43 2.92 -4.98 14.43
CA LYS A 43 3.98 -6.00 14.41
C LYS A 43 3.43 -7.38 14.76
N GLU A 44 2.59 -7.46 15.78
CA GLU A 44 1.94 -8.71 16.19
C GLU A 44 1.06 -9.24 15.05
N GLU A 45 0.23 -8.39 14.44
CA GLU A 45 -0.60 -8.76 13.30
C GLU A 45 0.23 -9.22 12.09
N ALA A 46 1.33 -8.52 11.78
CA ALA A 46 2.24 -8.93 10.71
C ALA A 46 2.83 -10.33 10.96
N ALA A 47 3.23 -10.62 12.20
CA ALA A 47 3.74 -11.92 12.60
C ALA A 47 2.67 -13.02 12.48
N LEU A 48 1.42 -12.76 12.89
CA LEU A 48 0.29 -13.68 12.72
C LEU A 48 0.04 -14.03 11.25
N ARG A 49 0.27 -13.06 10.34
CA ARG A 49 0.16 -13.26 8.89
C ARG A 49 1.43 -13.81 8.24
N GLY A 50 2.46 -14.13 9.02
CA GLY A 50 3.73 -14.66 8.50
C GLY A 50 4.49 -13.68 7.62
N MET A 51 4.35 -12.38 7.83
CA MET A 51 5.01 -11.34 7.02
C MET A 51 5.74 -10.30 7.88
N SER A 52 6.64 -9.53 7.26
CA SER A 52 7.30 -8.42 7.95
C SER A 52 6.33 -7.28 8.21
N PHE A 53 6.61 -6.47 9.24
CA PHE A 53 5.86 -5.24 9.53
C PHE A 53 5.76 -4.30 8.31
N SER A 54 6.86 -4.11 7.57
CA SER A 54 6.86 -3.28 6.36
C SER A 54 6.04 -3.87 5.23
N ALA A 55 5.99 -5.19 5.10
CA ALA A 55 5.11 -5.86 4.15
C ALA A 55 3.65 -5.66 4.53
N PHE A 56 3.30 -5.80 5.80
CA PHE A 56 1.95 -5.56 6.30
C PHE A 56 1.49 -4.12 6.02
N VAL A 57 2.29 -3.12 6.41
CA VAL A 57 1.96 -1.69 6.17
C VAL A 57 1.79 -1.41 4.67
N ARG A 58 2.69 -1.92 3.82
CA ARG A 58 2.57 -1.77 2.36
C ARG A 58 1.28 -2.41 1.83
N THR A 59 0.94 -3.62 2.29
CA THR A 59 -0.30 -4.30 1.91
C THR A 59 -1.53 -3.46 2.28
N CYS A 60 -1.59 -2.93 3.50
CA CYS A 60 -2.68 -2.05 3.92
C CYS A 60 -2.83 -0.81 3.02
N MET A 61 -1.71 -0.17 2.64
CA MET A 61 -1.73 0.98 1.72
C MET A 61 -2.23 0.58 0.32
N ILE A 62 -1.80 -0.57 -0.21
CA ILE A 62 -2.24 -1.06 -1.53
C ILE A 62 -3.73 -1.38 -1.51
N GLU A 63 -4.20 -2.10 -0.49
CA GLU A 63 -5.61 -2.45 -0.33
C GLU A 63 -6.50 -1.21 -0.24
N GLU A 64 -6.08 -0.19 0.51
CA GLU A 64 -6.84 1.05 0.64
C GLU A 64 -6.88 1.85 -0.67
N LEU A 65 -5.76 1.93 -1.40
CA LEU A 65 -5.70 2.64 -2.68
C LEU A 65 -6.40 1.90 -3.83
N ALA A 66 -6.48 0.56 -3.76
CA ALA A 66 -7.17 -0.27 -4.74
C ALA A 66 -8.70 -0.12 -4.68
N LYS A 67 -9.27 0.20 -3.51
CA LYS A 67 -10.71 0.48 -3.34
C LYS A 67 -11.20 1.69 -4.14
N LYS A 68 -10.32 2.63 -4.49
CA LYS A 68 -10.70 3.87 -5.21
C LYS A 68 -11.05 3.66 -6.69
N GLY A 69 -10.93 2.44 -7.22
CA GLY A 69 -11.42 2.07 -8.56
C GLY A 69 -12.90 1.67 -8.59
N GLN A 70 -13.68 2.00 -7.55
CA GLN A 70 -15.10 1.72 -7.41
C GLN A 70 -15.90 2.98 -7.14
#